data_AF-J9GKH7-F1
#
_entry.id   AF-J9GKH7-F1
#
_cell.length_a   1.000
_cell.length_b   1.000
_cell.length_c   1.000
_cell.angle_alpha   90.00
_cell.angle_beta   90.00
_cell.angle_gamma   90.00
#
_symmetry.space_group_name_H-M   'P 1'
#
loop_
_entity.id
_entity.type
_entity.pdbx_description
1 polymer ?
#
loop_
_entity_poly.entity_id
_entity_poly.type
_entity_poly.pdbx_seq_one_letter_code
_entity_poly.pdbx_strand_id
1 'polypeptide(L)' 'MLRAYKYRIYPTEEQKVLLAKTFGCCRFVYNWALNLKIEAYKQEKKSIGNVELTNRMKRELK' A
#
# COMPACT_ATOMS: atom_id res chain seq x y z
N MET A 1 13.75 -25.45 15.76
CA MET A 1 12.70 -24.68 16.48
C MET A 1 12.60 -23.30 15.87
N LEU A 2 11.43 -22.89 15.37
CA LEU A 2 11.19 -21.51 14.98
C LEU A 2 10.98 -20.67 16.24
N ARG A 3 11.81 -19.65 16.47
CA ARG A 3 11.63 -18.67 17.54
C ARG A 3 10.91 -17.45 16.98
N ALA A 4 9.84 -17.03 17.64
CA ALA A 4 9.18 -15.76 17.37
C ALA A 4 9.35 -14.85 18.59
N TYR A 5 9.59 -13.57 18.34
CA TYR A 5 9.75 -12.56 19.38
C TYR A 5 8.63 -11.53 19.26
N LYS A 6 8.08 -11.14 20.42
CA LYS A 6 7.04 -10.12 20.52
C LYS A 6 7.63 -8.90 21.23
N TYR A 7 7.65 -7.77 20.55
CA TYR A 7 8.15 -6.51 21.10
C TYR A 7 7.04 -5.46 21.12
N ARG A 8 7.11 -4.56 22.10
CA ARG A 8 6.32 -3.32 22.14
C ARG A 8 7.27 -2.15 21.93
N ILE A 9 6.92 -1.25 21.01
CA ILE A 9 7.65 -0.02 20.76
C ILE A 9 6.98 1.15 21.48
N TYR A 10 7.78 2.13 21.90
CA TYR A 10 7.34 3.37 22.53
C TYR A 10 7.87 4.57 21.72
N PRO A 11 7.16 4.96 20.64
CA PRO A 11 7.64 6.01 19.75
C PRO A 11 7.56 7.41 20.39
N THR A 12 8.48 8.29 20.05
CA THR A 12 8.38 9.74 20.33
C THR A 12 7.22 10.37 19.54
N GLU A 13 6.83 11.60 19.87
CA GLU A 13 5.75 12.28 19.14
C GLU A 13 6.07 12.45 17.66
N GLU A 14 7.32 12.79 17.30
CA GLU A 14 7.75 12.90 15.91
C GLU A 14 7.66 11.55 15.18
N GLN A 15 8.04 10.47 15.86
CA GLN A 15 7.94 9.11 15.32
C GLN A 15 6.48 8.69 15.12
N LYS A 16 5.57 9.02 16.05
CA LYS A 16 4.12 8.75 15.89
C LYS A 16 3.57 9.43 14.64
N VAL A 17 3.92 10.70 14.43
CA VAL A 17 3.50 11.46 13.24
C VAL A 17 4.05 10.82 11.96
N LEU A 18 5.34 10.45 11.95
CA LEU A 18 5.96 9.80 10.80
C LEU A 18 5.31 8.45 10.49
N LEU A 19 5.05 7.63 11.51
CA LEU A 19 4.39 6.33 11.37
C LEU A 19 2.96 6.50 10.82
N ALA A 20 2.19 7.44 11.36
CA ALA A 20 0.84 7.73 10.88
C ALA A 20 0.84 8.15 9.41
N LYS A 21 1.75 9.05 9.00
CA LYS A 21 1.94 9.45 7.61
C LYS A 21 2.30 8.26 6.73
N THR A 22 3.27 7.45 7.17
CA THR A 22 3.77 6.29 6.42
C THR A 22 2.65 5.27 6.20
N PHE A 23 1.97 4.86 7.26
CA PHE A 23 0.88 3.89 7.17
C PHE A 23 -0.30 4.43 6.36
N GLY A 24 -0.60 5.72 6.49
CA GLY A 24 -1.62 6.40 5.67
C GLY A 24 -1.29 6.33 4.18
N CYS A 25 -0.09 6.73 3.79
CA CYS A 25 0.38 6.68 2.40
C CYS A 25 0.37 5.24 1.85
N CYS A 26 0.88 4.27 2.61
CA CYS A 26 0.88 2.86 2.20
C CYS A 26 -0.54 2.33 2.00
N ARG A 27 -1.46 2.62 2.94
CA ARG A 27 -2.87 2.20 2.85
C ARG A 27 -3.55 2.81 1.64
N PHE A 28 -3.31 4.09 1.38
CA PHE A 28 -3.87 4.79 0.22
C PHE A 28 -3.42 4.13 -1.10
N VAL A 29 -2.10 3.99 -1.30
CA VAL A 29 -1.55 3.41 -2.55
C VAL A 29 -2.04 1.97 -2.75
N TYR A 30 -2.07 1.17 -1.67
CA TYR A 30 -2.58 -0.20 -1.73
C TYR A 30 -4.06 -0.24 -2.16
N ASN A 31 -4.91 0.55 -1.52
CA ASN A 31 -6.34 0.59 -1.83
C ASN A 31 -6.61 1.11 -3.24
N TRP A 32 -5.89 2.13 -3.68
CA TRP A 32 -5.96 2.63 -5.06
C TRP A 32 -5.62 1.54 -6.08
N ALA A 33 -4.50 0.83 -5.87
CA ALA A 33 -4.08 -0.26 -6.76
C ALA A 33 -5.05 -1.46 -6.75
N LEU A 34 -5.56 -1.81 -5.57
CA LEU A 34 -6.56 -2.87 -5.41
C LEU A 34 -7.85 -2.52 -6.16
N ASN A 35 -8.33 -1.27 -6.04
CA ASN A 35 -9.52 -0.82 -6.73
C ASN A 35 -9.35 -0.92 -8.26
N LEU A 36 -8.22 -0.48 -8.80
CA LEU A 36 -7.93 -0.62 -10.24
C LEU A 36 -7.96 -2.07 -10.72
N LYS A 37 -7.37 -2.99 -9.94
CA LYS A 37 -7.40 -4.42 -10.24
C LYS A 37 -8.83 -4.97 -10.24
N ILE A 38 -9.63 -4.59 -9.24
CA ILE A 38 -11.04 -5.01 -9.15
C ILE A 38 -11.83 -4.53 -10.37
N GLU A 39 -11.70 -3.26 -10.74
CA GLU A 39 -12.44 -2.69 -11.86
C GLU A 39 -12.03 -3.29 -13.21
N ALA A 40 -10.72 -3.46 -13.47
CA ALA A 40 -10.24 -4.11 -14.68
C ALA A 40 -10.72 -5.57 -14.80
N TYR A 41 -10.80 -6.28 -13.67
CA TYR A 41 -11.32 -7.64 -13.68
C TYR A 41 -12.83 -7.69 -13.91
N LYS A 42 -13.60 -6.76 -13.31
CA LYS A 42 -15.05 -6.69 -13.54
C LYS A 42 -15.39 -6.38 -14.99
N GLN A 43 -14.68 -5.43 -15.60
CA GLN A 43 -14.99 -4.91 -16.93
C GLN A 43 -14.45 -5.81 -18.04
N GLU A 44 -13.21 -6.30 -17.89
CA GLU A 44 -12.49 -6.95 -19.00
C GLU A 44 -12.00 -8.36 -18.65
N LYS A 45 -12.26 -8.86 -17.44
CA LYS A 45 -11.69 -10.11 -16.89
C LYS A 45 -10.16 -10.16 -16.93
N LYS A 46 -9.52 -8.98 -16.92
CA LYS A 46 -8.06 -8.84 -16.94
C LYS A 46 -7.50 -8.69 -15.53
N SER A 47 -6.27 -9.17 -15.35
CA SER A 47 -5.47 -8.95 -14.16
C SER A 47 -4.37 -7.93 -14.47
N ILE A 48 -4.27 -6.88 -13.65
CA ILE A 48 -3.24 -5.84 -13.81
C ILE A 48 -1.98 -6.25 -13.05
N GLY A 49 -0.85 -6.29 -13.76
CA GLY A 49 0.47 -6.56 -13.16
C GLY A 49 1.08 -5.37 -12.42
N ASN A 50 2.08 -5.63 -11.57
CA ASN A 50 2.70 -4.58 -10.75
C ASN A 50 3.45 -3.51 -11.56
N VAL A 51 4.06 -3.88 -12.69
CA VAL A 51 4.75 -2.93 -13.59
C VAL A 51 3.76 -1.90 -14.13
N GLU A 52 2.59 -2.37 -14.58
CA GLU A 52 1.53 -1.51 -15.09
C GLU A 52 0.97 -0.59 -13.99
N LEU A 53 0.65 -1.13 -12.81
CA LEU A 53 0.22 -0.33 -11.67
C LEU A 53 1.24 0.77 -11.32
N THR A 54 2.53 0.44 -11.34
CA THR A 54 3.60 1.41 -11.04
C THR A 54 3.65 2.53 -12.08
N ASN A 55 3.48 2.20 -13.36
CA ASN A 55 3.44 3.19 -14.43
C ASN A 55 2.19 4.09 -14.34
N ARG A 56 1.02 3.51 -14.05
CA ARG A 56 -0.22 4.27 -13.81
C ARG A 56 -0.08 5.19 -12.59
N MET A 57 0.49 4.69 -11.50
CA MET A 57 0.70 5.46 -10.26
C MET A 57 1.55 6.70 -10.53
N LYS A 58 2.65 6.56 -11.28
CA LYS A 58 3.54 7.68 -11.66
C LYS A 58 2.86 8.74 -12.52
N ARG A 59 1.75 8.40 -13.20
CA ARG A 59 0.99 9.31 -14.07
C ARG A 59 -0.20 9.95 -13.35
N GLU A 60 -0.83 9.20 -12.45
CA GLU A 60 -2.13 9.58 -11.85
C GLU A 60 -1.99 10.16 -10.45
N LEU A 61 -0.94 9.79 -9.70
CA LEU A 61 -0.75 10.19 -8.29
C LEU A 61 0.49 11.07 -8.06
N LYS A 62 1.25 11.37 -9.12
CA LYS A 62 2.42 12.25 -9.10
C LYS A 62 2.14 13.48 -9.94
#